data_AF-A0A843RQJ4-F1
#
_entry.id   AF-A0A843RQJ4-F1
#
_cell.length_a   1.000
_cell.length_b   1.000
_cell.length_c   1.000
_cell.angle_alpha   90.00
_cell.angle_beta   90.00
_cell.angle_gamma   90.00
#
_symmetry.space_group_name_H-M   'P 1'
#
loop_
_entity.id
_entity.type
_entity.pdbx_description
1 polymer ?
#
loop_
_entity_poly.entity_id
_entity_poly.type
_entity_poly.pdbx_seq_one_letter_code
_entity_poly.pdbx_strand_id
1 'polypeptide(L)' 'MGLFLGILVAAVFFLYPLWRIFSRAGLPAPLALLVLLPLGQLIVALILAFARWPNTEPPASRP' A
#
# COMPACT_ATOMS: atom_id res chain seq x y z
N MET A 1 -11.82 -25.42 9.66
CA MET A 1 -10.41 -25.00 9.86
C MET A 1 -9.75 -24.43 8.61
N GLY A 2 -10.03 -24.94 7.40
CA GLY A 2 -9.37 -24.44 6.16
C GLY A 2 -9.72 -23.00 5.74
N LEU A 3 -10.96 -22.54 5.96
CA LEU A 3 -11.40 -21.20 5.53
C LEU A 3 -10.64 -20.06 6.23
N PHE A 4 -10.48 -20.15 7.55
CA PHE A 4 -9.75 -19.14 8.33
C PHE A 4 -8.29 -19.05 7.93
N LEU A 5 -7.63 -20.20 7.69
CA LEU A 5 -6.26 -20.24 7.20
C LEU A 5 -6.15 -19.62 5.81
N GLY A 6 -7.09 -19.92 4.91
CA GLY A 6 -7.15 -19.34 3.57
C GLY A 6 -7.31 -17.81 3.59
N ILE A 7 -8.21 -17.29 4.43
CA ILE A 7 -8.41 -15.83 4.60
C ILE A 7 -7.13 -15.17 5.13
N LEU A 8 -6.46 -15.78 6.10
CA LEU A 8 -5.22 -15.23 6.67
C LEU A 8 -4.09 -15.19 5.62
N VAL A 9 -3.92 -16.26 4.86
CA VAL A 9 -2.90 -16.34 3.80
C VAL A 9 -3.18 -15.31 2.70
N ALA A 10 -4.44 -15.20 2.25
CA ALA A 10 -4.83 -14.20 1.27
C ALA A 10 -4.60 -12.77 1.79
N ALA A 11 -5.02 -12.49 3.03
CA ALA A 11 -4.83 -11.19 3.65
C ALA A 11 -3.35 -10.80 3.70
N VAL A 12 -2.45 -11.70 4.10
CA VAL A 12 -1.00 -11.43 4.12
C VAL A 12 -0.46 -11.26 2.70
N PHE A 13 -0.90 -12.09 1.75
CA PHE A 13 -0.46 -12.03 0.35
C PHE A 13 -0.79 -10.68 -0.32
N PHE A 14 -1.93 -10.07 0.01
CA PHE A 14 -2.30 -8.74 -0.49
C PHE A 14 -1.75 -7.59 0.38
N LEU A 15 -1.71 -7.76 1.70
CA LEU A 15 -1.25 -6.73 2.61
C LEU A 15 0.25 -6.49 2.49
N TYR A 16 1.06 -7.55 2.29
CA TYR A 16 2.50 -7.45 2.16
C TYR A 16 2.96 -6.54 0.99
N PRO A 17 2.51 -6.73 -0.27
CA PRO A 17 2.88 -5.85 -1.36
C PRO A 17 2.36 -4.43 -1.14
N LEU A 18 1.16 -4.27 -0.56
CA LEU A 18 0.60 -2.96 -0.25
C LEU A 18 1.49 -2.21 0.75
N TRP A 19 1.87 -2.86 1.84
CA TRP A 19 2.82 -2.35 2.84
C TRP A 19 4.15 -1.93 2.20
N ARG A 20 4.64 -2.72 1.24
CA ARG A 20 5.86 -2.41 0.48
C ARG A 20 5.70 -1.17 -0.39
N ILE A 21 4.55 -0.99 -1.04
CA ILE A 21 4.24 0.20 -1.86
C ILE A 21 4.21 1.45 -0.97
N PHE A 22 3.52 1.43 0.16
CA PHE A 22 3.50 2.57 1.09
C PHE A 22 4.91 2.95 1.55
N SER A 23 5.73 1.95 1.90
CA SER A 23 7.14 2.17 2.26
C SER A 23 7.96 2.80 1.13
N ARG A 24 7.69 2.43 -0.12
CA ARG A 24 8.36 2.98 -1.32
C ARG A 24 7.86 4.38 -1.67
N ALA A 25 6.59 4.67 -1.40
CA ALA A 25 5.98 5.98 -1.58
C ALA A 25 6.41 6.99 -0.50
N GLY A 26 7.17 6.57 0.52
CA GLY A 26 7.55 7.42 1.66
C GLY A 26 6.39 7.64 2.65
N LEU A 27 5.35 6.81 2.58
CA LEU A 27 4.19 6.86 3.47
C LEU A 27 4.36 5.88 4.65
N PRO A 28 3.71 6.13 5.80
CA PRO A 28 3.74 5.21 6.92
C PRO A 28 3.06 3.90 6.53
N ALA A 29 3.83 2.82 6.58
CA ALA A 29 3.42 1.51 6.11
C ALA A 29 2.20 0.88 6.82
N PRO A 30 1.93 1.17 8.13
CA PRO A 30 0.68 0.77 8.77
C PRO A 30 -0.59 1.33 8.12
N LEU A 31 -0.51 2.39 7.29
CA LEU A 31 -1.67 2.86 6.51
C LEU A 31 -2.21 1.80 5.55
N ALA A 32 -1.39 0.83 5.13
CA ALA A 32 -1.85 -0.30 4.33
C ALA A 32 -2.90 -1.16 5.08
N LEU A 33 -2.93 -1.15 6.41
CA LEU A 33 -3.94 -1.86 7.21
C LEU A 33 -5.36 -1.31 7.03
N LEU A 34 -5.49 -0.07 6.52
CA LEU A 34 -6.80 0.48 6.18
C LEU A 34 -7.55 -0.43 5.22
N VAL A 35 -6.86 -1.18 4.35
CA VAL A 35 -7.46 -2.14 3.41
C VAL A 35 -8.39 -3.17 4.06
N LEU A 36 -8.21 -3.44 5.36
CA LEU A 36 -9.05 -4.35 6.14
C LEU A 36 -10.44 -3.78 6.45
N LEU A 37 -10.61 -2.46 6.35
CA LEU A 37 -11.90 -1.80 6.48
C LEU A 37 -12.68 -1.90 5.16
N PRO A 38 -14.03 -1.98 5.22
CA PRO A 38 -14.86 -2.12 4.02
C PRO A 38 -14.64 -1.02 2.98
N LEU A 39 -14.39 0.23 3.42
CA LEU A 39 -14.09 1.36 2.54
C LEU A 39 -12.58 1.68 2.46
N GLY A 40 -11.74 0.97 3.19
CA GLY A 40 -10.34 1.35 3.27
C GLY A 40 -9.54 0.99 2.02
N GLN A 41 -9.99 0.06 1.19
CA GLN A 41 -9.46 -0.14 -0.17
C GLN A 41 -9.57 1.14 -1.01
N LEU A 42 -10.72 1.83 -0.94
CA LEU A 42 -10.93 3.10 -1.63
C LEU A 42 -10.05 4.20 -1.04
N ILE A 43 -9.98 4.30 0.29
CA ILE A 43 -9.13 5.28 0.97
C ILE A 43 -7.65 5.08 0.60
N VAL A 44 -7.16 3.84 0.63
CA VAL A 44 -5.79 3.49 0.26
C VAL A 44 -5.52 3.85 -1.21
N ALA A 45 -6.45 3.55 -2.11
CA ALA A 45 -6.32 3.93 -3.52
C ALA A 45 -6.23 5.45 -3.69
N LEU A 46 -7.07 6.22 -2.99
CA LEU A 46 -7.02 7.68 -3.00
C LEU A 46 -5.70 8.21 -2.44
N ILE A 47 -5.23 7.67 -1.31
CA ILE A 47 -3.93 8.05 -0.72
C ILE A 47 -2.81 7.81 -1.74
N LEU A 48 -2.73 6.62 -2.33
CA LEU A 48 -1.68 6.28 -3.29
C LEU A 48 -1.75 7.11 -4.58
N ALA A 49 -2.96 7.42 -5.06
CA ALA A 49 -3.18 8.20 -6.27
C ALA A 49 -2.76 9.67 -6.11
N PHE A 50 -3.00 10.26 -4.93
CA PHE A 50 -2.68 11.67 -4.65
C PHE A 50 -1.38 11.86 -3.86
N ALA A 51 -0.75 10.79 -3.36
CA ALA A 51 0.54 10.89 -2.69
C ALA A 51 1.62 11.38 -3.66
N ARG A 52 2.61 12.10 -3.11
CA ARG A 52 3.79 12.50 -3.87
C ARG A 52 4.79 11.35 -3.89
N TRP A 53 5.10 10.83 -5.07
CA TRP A 53 6.04 9.72 -5.19
C TRP A 53 7.48 10.26 -5.20
N PRO A 54 8.43 9.62 -4.48
CA PRO A 54 9.79 10.14 -4.34
C PRO A 54 10.64 10.05 -5.63
N ASN A 55 10.17 9.37 -6.67
CA ASN A 55 10.93 9.15 -7.91
C ASN A 55 10.33 9.84 -9.15
N THR A 56 9.53 10.88 -8.95
CA THR A 56 8.97 11.68 -10.05
C THR A 56 9.89 12.81 -10.54
N GLU A 57 11.12 12.92 -10.02
CA GLU A 57 12.12 13.92 -10.46
C GLU A 57 12.73 13.52 -11.83
N PRO A 58 12.65 14.36 -12.87
CA PRO A 58 13.27 14.09 -14.16
C PRO A 58 14.82 13.98 -14.05
N PRO A 59 15.48 13.12 -14.84
CA PRO A 59 16.94 12.93 -14.80
C PRO A 59 17.80 14.18 -15.06
N ALA A 60 17.22 15.30 -15.50
CA ALA A 60 17.91 16.47 -16.03
C ALA A 60 18.26 17.57 -14.99
N SER A 61 17.94 17.37 -13.70
CA SER A 61 18.24 18.35 -12.62
C SER A 61 19.39 17.94 -11.69
N ARG A 62 20.14 16.86 -12.01
CA ARG A 62 21.36 16.51 -11.27
C ARG A 62 22.52 17.39 -11.77
N PRO A 63 23.11 18.25 -10.93
CA PRO A 63 24.27 19.06 -11.32
C PRO A 63 25.51 18.21 -11.61
#